data_AF-A0A5C3L454-F1
#
_entry.id   AF-A0A5C3L454-F1
#
_cell.length_a   1.000
_cell.length_b   1.000
_cell.length_c   1.000
_cell.angle_alpha   90.00
_cell.angle_beta   90.00
_cell.angle_gamma   90.00
#
_symmetry.space_group_name_H-M   'P 1'
#
loop_
_entity.id
_entity.type
_entity.pdbx_description
1 polymer ?
#
loop_
_entity_poly.entity_id
_entity_poly.type
_entity_poly.pdbx_seq_one_letter_code
_entity_poly.pdbx_strand_id
1 'polypeptide(L)' 'EEGEAMEEVENEDDAAIRAMMGIGGFGTTKGKSVLGNQEGSANIKKTRTWRQYMNR' A
#
# COMPACT_ATOMS: atom_id res chain seq x y z
N GLU A 1 -32.84 23.42 -23.49
CA GLU A 1 -32.03 24.09 -22.45
C GLU A 1 -30.64 23.54 -22.62
N GLU A 2 -29.82 24.37 -23.24
CA GLU A 2 -28.52 24.03 -23.82
C GLU A 2 -27.57 23.62 -22.70
N GLY A 3 -26.82 22.53 -22.91
CA GLY A 3 -25.86 22.02 -21.93
C GLY A 3 -24.83 23.09 -21.59
N GLU A 4 -24.75 23.42 -20.30
CA GLU A 4 -23.67 24.19 -19.73
C GLU A 4 -22.37 23.37 -19.88
N ALA A 5 -21.63 23.64 -20.95
CA ALA A 5 -20.23 23.31 -21.03
C ALA A 5 -19.51 24.14 -19.96
N MET A 6 -19.33 23.54 -18.79
CA MET A 6 -18.47 24.08 -17.75
C MET A 6 -17.04 24.01 -18.29
N GLU A 7 -16.61 25.11 -18.90
CA GLU A 7 -15.21 25.36 -19.24
C GLU A 7 -14.43 25.40 -17.92
N GLU A 8 -13.90 24.25 -17.53
CA GLU A 8 -12.97 24.10 -16.43
C GLU A 8 -11.70 24.84 -16.85
N VAL A 9 -11.61 26.12 -16.47
CA VAL A 9 -10.38 26.89 -16.56
C VAL A 9 -9.40 26.21 -15.61
N GLU A 10 -8.64 25.23 -16.12
CA GLU A 10 -7.49 24.66 -15.42
C GLU A 10 -6.48 25.78 -15.21
N ASN A 11 -6.59 26.47 -14.08
CA ASN A 11 -5.56 27.36 -13.62
C ASN A 11 -4.34 26.51 -13.24
N GLU A 12 -3.13 27.02 -13.49
CA GLU A 12 -1.88 26.34 -13.09
C GLU A 12 -1.88 25.99 -11.58
N ASP A 13 -2.59 26.78 -10.77
CA ASP A 13 -2.80 26.52 -9.35
C ASP A 13 -3.62 25.25 -9.08
N ASP A 14 -4.64 24.95 -9.88
CA ASP A 14 -5.43 23.72 -9.73
C ASP A 14 -4.61 22.49 -10.17
N ALA A 15 -3.79 22.63 -11.22
CA ALA A 15 -2.85 21.58 -11.62
C ALA A 15 -1.78 21.33 -10.54
N ALA A 16 -1.29 22.39 -9.88
CA ALA A 16 -0.34 22.31 -8.78
C ALA A 16 -0.96 21.69 -7.53
N ILE A 17 -2.19 22.06 -7.18
CA ILE A 17 -2.95 21.47 -6.06
C ILE A 17 -3.26 20.00 -6.34
N ARG A 18 -3.64 19.66 -7.59
CA ARG A 18 -3.88 18.27 -8.03
C ARG A 18 -2.61 17.42 -7.93
N ALA A 19 -1.45 17.98 -8.31
CA ALA A 19 -0.16 17.33 -8.14
C ALA A 19 0.25 17.18 -6.66
N MET A 20 0.02 18.21 -5.83
CA MET A 20 0.28 18.16 -4.38
C MET A 20 -0.64 17.17 -3.64
N MET A 21 -1.90 17.06 -4.06
CA MET A 21 -2.85 16.06 -3.56
C MET A 21 -2.61 14.65 -4.14
N GLY A 22 -1.62 14.50 -5.04
CA GLY A 22 -1.25 13.20 -5.63
C GLY A 22 -2.22 12.68 -6.70
N ILE A 23 -3.12 13.54 -7.21
CA ILE A 23 -4.14 13.24 -8.23
C ILE A 23 -3.55 13.42 -9.66
N GLY A 24 -2.24 13.19 -9.83
CA GLY A 24 -1.53 13.31 -11.12
C GLY A 24 -1.16 11.98 -11.78
N GLY A 25 -1.45 10.86 -11.11
CA GLY A 25 -1.16 9.52 -11.59
C GLY A 25 -1.22 8.54 -10.43
N PHE A 26 -2.15 7.58 -10.48
CA PHE A 26 -2.29 6.54 -9.45
C PHE A 26 -1.12 5.55 -9.54
N GLY A 27 0.05 5.96 -9.03
CA GLY A 27 1.19 5.08 -8.84
C GLY A 27 0.84 3.97 -7.85
N THR A 28 1.29 2.75 -8.12
CA THR A 28 1.08 1.61 -7.22
C THR A 28 2.26 1.42 -6.26
N THR A 29 1.96 1.03 -5.03
CA THR A 29 2.93 0.54 -4.03
C THR A 29 3.19 -0.96 -4.16
N LYS A 30 2.59 -1.64 -5.16
CA LYS A 30 2.77 -3.07 -5.40
C LYS A 30 4.26 -3.43 -5.57
N GLY A 31 4.75 -4.30 -4.70
CA GLY A 31 6.15 -4.77 -4.70
C GLY A 31 7.16 -3.81 -4.07
N LYS A 32 6.73 -2.66 -3.54
CA LYS A 32 7.59 -1.72 -2.80
C LYS A 32 7.38 -1.90 -1.30
N SER A 33 8.45 -1.82 -0.52
CA SER A 33 8.36 -1.78 0.93
C SER A 33 7.76 -0.46 1.38
N VAL A 34 6.68 -0.50 2.15
CA VAL A 34 6.05 0.69 2.76
C VAL A 34 6.52 0.80 4.20
N LEU A 35 7.07 1.96 4.57
CA LEU A 35 7.48 2.25 5.95
C LEU A 35 6.26 2.17 6.89
N GLY A 36 6.38 1.42 7.97
CA GLY A 36 5.29 1.14 8.92
C GLY A 36 4.53 -0.17 8.68
N ASN A 37 4.72 -0.84 7.53
CA ASN A 37 4.05 -2.11 7.19
C ASN A 37 4.99 -3.33 7.26
N GLN A 38 6.13 -3.22 7.94
CA GLN A 38 7.11 -4.30 8.06
C GLN A 38 6.84 -5.24 9.23
N GLU A 39 5.98 -4.83 10.17
CA GLU A 39 5.70 -5.59 11.36
C GLU A 39 4.76 -6.77 11.06
N GLY A 40 5.18 -7.96 11.47
CA GLY A 40 4.40 -9.19 11.38
C GLY A 40 4.91 -10.15 12.43
N SER A 41 4.00 -10.93 13.03
CA SER A 41 4.35 -11.95 14.01
C SER A 41 4.04 -13.35 13.48
N ALA A 42 4.89 -14.32 13.82
CA ALA A 42 4.68 -15.72 13.49
C ALA A 42 4.40 -16.50 14.78
N ASN A 43 3.22 -17.12 14.87
CA ASN A 43 2.92 -18.06 15.94
C ASN A 43 3.37 -19.46 15.52
N ILE A 44 4.54 -19.88 16.02
CA ILE A 44 5.11 -21.19 15.72
C ILE A 44 5.06 -22.05 16.98
N LYS A 45 4.18 -23.06 16.97
CA LYS A 45 4.12 -24.05 18.05
C LYS A 45 5.24 -25.08 17.88
N LYS A 46 6.32 -24.94 18.64
CA LYS A 46 7.38 -25.95 18.71
C LYS A 46 6.86 -27.16 19.50
N THR A 47 6.67 -28.29 18.82
CA THR A 47 6.35 -29.55 19.47
C THR A 47 7.57 -30.12 20.19
N ARG A 48 7.41 -30.71 21.37
CA ARG A 48 8.54 -31.44 21.97
C ARG A 48 8.92 -32.61 21.07
N THR A 49 10.20 -32.70 20.75
CA THR A 49 10.77 -33.91 20.14
C THR A 49 11.27 -34.80 21.26
N TRP A 50 10.84 -36.05 21.28
CA TRP A 50 11.41 -37.04 22.19
C TRP A 50 12.74 -37.55 21.67
N ARG A 51 13.64 -37.87 22.59
CA ARG A 51 14.85 -38.62 22.31
C ARG A 51 14.53 -40.09 22.50
N GLN A 52 14.74 -40.90 21.47
CA GLN A 52 14.61 -42.36 21.55
C GLN A 52 15.72 -42.89 22.45
N TYR A 53 15.56 -43.21 23.72
CA TYR A 53 16.71 -43.66 24.53
C TYR A 53 16.92 -45.18 24.52
N MET A 54 15.84 -45.93 24.37
CA MET A 54 15.88 -47.38 24.26
C MET A 54 15.90 -47.77 22.80
N ASN A 55 16.78 -48.72 22.47
CA ASN A 55 17.00 -49.25 21.13
C ASN A 55 17.23 -48.14 20.08
N ARG A 56 17.81 -47.02 20.52
CA ARG A 56 18.79 -46.32 19.68
C ARG A 56 20.12 -47.04 19.82
#